data_AF-A0A7V8WT61-F1
#
_entry.id   AF-A0A7V8WT61-F1
#
_cell.length_a   1.000
_cell.length_b   1.000
_cell.length_c   1.000
_cell.angle_alpha   90.00
_cell.angle_beta   90.00
_cell.angle_gamma   90.00
#
_symmetry.space_group_name_H-M   'P 1'
#
loop_
_entity.id
_entity.type
_entity.pdbx_description
1 polymer ?
#
loop_
_entity_poly.entity_id
_entity_poly.type
_entity_poly.pdbx_seq_one_letter_code
_entity_poly.pdbx_strand_id
1 'polypeptide(L)'
;MAESAFDMTAMRMEVDGQVVDNLSAYRATTPLVTLWLPEDNLLGSSDRVTDSVADGYQVMLNPLAEGEHVVTITIPGPETVTITYRLTIVSGAYGDPSPSPAASVLG
;
A
#
# COMPACT_ATOMS: atom_id res chain seq x y z
N MET A 1 13.91 0.76 26.88
CA MET A 1 12.99 1.87 26.55
C MET A 1 11.93 1.24 25.66
N ALA A 2 10.69 1.08 26.13
CA ALA A 2 9.62 0.65 25.24
C ALA A 2 9.35 1.82 24.30
N GLU A 3 9.80 1.70 23.06
CA GLU A 3 9.43 2.61 21.98
C GLU A 3 7.91 2.72 22.00
N SER A 4 7.42 3.94 22.13
CA SER A 4 5.99 4.18 22.28
C SER A 4 5.36 3.93 20.92
N ALA A 5 5.01 2.67 20.67
CA ALA A 5 4.71 2.18 19.34
C ALA A 5 3.33 2.62 18.89
N PHE A 6 3.22 2.89 17.59
CA PHE A 6 1.93 2.97 16.92
C PHE A 6 1.20 1.63 17.09
N ASP A 7 -0.05 1.69 17.53
CA ASP A 7 -0.90 0.52 17.66
C ASP A 7 -1.54 0.21 16.30
N MET A 8 -0.80 -0.52 15.48
CA MET A 8 -1.29 -0.99 14.19
C MET A 8 -2.48 -1.95 14.33
N THR A 9 -2.67 -2.59 15.48
CA THR A 9 -3.80 -3.50 15.70
C THR A 9 -5.12 -2.76 15.95
N ALA A 10 -5.03 -1.50 16.42
CA ALA A 10 -6.14 -0.57 16.58
C ALA A 10 -6.28 0.40 15.40
N MET A 11 -5.58 0.17 14.28
CA MET A 11 -5.73 0.94 13.06
C MET A 11 -7.17 0.89 12.54
N ARG A 12 -7.66 2.03 12.04
CA ARG A 12 -8.98 2.17 11.43
C ARG A 12 -8.84 2.77 10.03
N MET A 13 -9.63 2.26 9.10
CA MET A 13 -9.72 2.77 7.73
C MET A 13 -11.18 3.11 7.41
N GLU A 14 -11.38 4.25 6.74
CA GLU A 14 -12.68 4.72 6.28
C GLU A 14 -12.61 5.10 4.80
N VAL A 15 -13.66 4.78 4.05
CA VAL A 15 -13.88 5.21 2.66
C VAL A 15 -15.19 5.97 2.62
N ASP A 16 -15.14 7.26 2.27
CA ASP A 16 -16.29 8.18 2.29
C ASP A 16 -17.06 8.17 3.62
N GLY A 17 -16.32 8.04 4.73
CA GLY A 17 -16.87 7.95 6.08
C GLY A 17 -17.45 6.58 6.47
N GLN A 18 -17.44 5.60 5.56
CA GLN A 18 -17.81 4.21 5.87
C GLN A 18 -16.59 3.45 6.36
N VAL A 19 -16.71 2.82 7.54
CA VAL A 19 -15.62 2.04 8.15
C VAL A 19 -15.41 0.75 7.38
N VAL A 20 -14.15 0.42 7.10
CA VAL A 20 -13.78 -0.91 6.62
C VAL A 20 -13.76 -1.86 7.81
N ASP A 21 -14.79 -2.71 7.89
CA ASP A 21 -14.89 -3.71 8.95
C ASP A 21 -13.81 -4.78 8.85
N ASN A 22 -13.45 -5.36 10.00
CA ASN A 22 -12.50 -6.46 10.13
C ASN A 22 -11.16 -6.19 9.42
N LEU A 23 -10.60 -4.99 9.61
CA LEU A 23 -9.37 -4.55 8.94
C LEU A 23 -8.20 -5.54 9.13
N SER A 24 -8.15 -6.24 10.27
CA SER A 24 -7.16 -7.29 10.58
C SER A 24 -7.12 -8.44 9.56
N ALA A 25 -8.23 -8.74 8.87
CA ALA A 25 -8.26 -9.75 7.82
C ALA A 25 -7.45 -9.35 6.57
N TYR A 26 -7.15 -8.05 6.41
CA TYR A 26 -6.36 -7.52 5.30
C TYR A 26 -4.90 -7.28 5.68
N ARG A 27 -4.46 -7.72 6.87
CA ARG A 27 -3.04 -7.73 7.20
C ARG A 27 -2.35 -8.88 6.45
N ALA A 28 -1.28 -8.55 5.74
CA ALA A 28 -0.46 -9.51 5.02
C ALA A 28 1.00 -9.39 5.46
N THR A 29 1.64 -10.55 5.59
CA THR A 29 3.07 -10.63 5.92
C THR A 29 3.71 -11.70 5.04
N THR A 30 4.91 -11.43 4.53
CA THR A 30 5.73 -12.41 3.82
C THR A 30 6.74 -13.06 4.76
N PRO A 31 7.26 -14.26 4.45
CA PRO A 31 8.55 -14.69 4.97
C PRO A 31 9.65 -13.69 4.59
N LEU A 32 10.83 -13.86 5.17
CA LEU A 32 12.04 -13.21 4.66
C LEU A 32 12.29 -13.68 3.23
N VAL A 33 12.45 -12.74 2.32
CA VAL A 33 12.73 -13.00 0.90
C VAL A 33 14.01 -12.29 0.49
N THR A 34 14.73 -12.90 -0.45
CA THR A 34 15.84 -12.23 -1.14
C THR A 34 15.26 -11.35 -2.26
N LEU A 35 15.45 -10.04 -2.13
CA LEU A 35 15.08 -9.05 -3.13
C LEU A 35 16.27 -8.78 -4.05
N TRP A 36 16.06 -8.97 -5.34
CA TRP A 36 17.00 -8.62 -6.39
C TRP A 36 16.66 -7.26 -6.93
N LEU A 37 17.62 -6.33 -6.89
CA LEU A 37 17.41 -4.96 -7.34
C LEU A 37 17.99 -4.81 -8.76
N PRO A 38 17.42 -3.97 -9.64
CA PRO A 38 18.10 -3.49 -10.84
C PRO A 38 19.12 -2.39 -10.50
N GLU A 39 20.02 -2.05 -11.43
CA GLU A 39 21.08 -1.04 -11.21
C GLU A 39 20.47 0.34 -10.94
N ASP A 40 19.33 0.62 -11.54
CA ASP A 40 18.52 1.83 -11.44
C ASP A 40 17.28 1.62 -10.55
N ASN A 41 17.44 0.92 -9.43
CA ASN A 41 16.33 0.66 -8.52
C ASN A 41 15.78 1.94 -7.87
N LEU A 42 14.47 1.93 -7.59
CA LEU A 42 13.74 3.05 -6.97
C LEU A 42 14.25 3.43 -5.56
N LEU A 43 15.00 2.54 -4.90
CA LEU A 43 15.56 2.80 -3.58
C LEU A 43 16.87 3.59 -3.65
N GLY A 44 17.45 3.77 -4.85
CA GLY A 44 18.74 4.43 -5.04
C GLY A 44 19.92 3.66 -4.41
N SER A 45 19.72 2.37 -4.11
CA SER A 45 20.75 1.54 -3.48
C SER A 45 21.76 1.05 -4.52
N SER A 46 23.04 1.00 -4.14
CA SER A 46 24.08 0.34 -4.93
C SER A 46 24.04 -1.19 -4.80
N ASP A 47 23.31 -1.73 -3.83
CA ASP A 47 23.22 -3.17 -3.60
C ASP A 47 22.44 -3.84 -4.73
N ARG A 48 22.92 -4.99 -5.19
CA ARG A 48 22.25 -5.79 -6.23
C ARG A 48 21.29 -6.83 -5.63
N VAL A 49 21.49 -7.18 -4.35
CA VAL A 49 20.75 -8.20 -3.61
C VAL A 49 20.63 -7.76 -2.16
N THR A 50 19.43 -7.87 -1.58
CA THR A 50 19.19 -7.60 -0.16
C THR A 50 18.14 -8.54 0.40
N ASP A 51 18.10 -8.68 1.72
CA ASP A 51 16.96 -9.27 2.41
C ASP A 51 15.80 -8.28 2.47
N SER A 52 14.57 -8.78 2.36
CA SER A 52 13.35 -7.98 2.38
C SER A 52 12.19 -8.75 3.00
N VAL A 53 11.25 -8.01 3.57
CA VAL A 53 9.96 -8.51 4.07
C VAL A 53 8.89 -7.47 3.75
N ALA A 54 7.68 -7.92 3.45
CA ALA A 54 6.50 -7.07 3.48
C ALA A 54 5.67 -7.42 4.70
N ASP A 55 5.29 -6.42 5.50
CA ASP A 55 4.35 -6.53 6.61
C ASP A 55 3.50 -5.27 6.66
N GLY A 56 2.19 -5.43 6.61
CA GLY A 56 1.26 -4.32 6.71
C GLY A 56 -0.16 -4.68 6.30
N TYR A 57 -1.02 -3.66 6.27
CA TYR A 57 -2.39 -3.77 5.83
C TYR A 57 -2.49 -3.45 4.34
N GLN A 58 -3.09 -4.36 3.58
CA GLN A 58 -3.25 -4.25 2.12
C GLN A 58 -4.73 -4.38 1.77
N VAL A 59 -5.40 -3.24 1.52
CA VAL A 59 -6.84 -3.20 1.24
C VAL A 59 -7.07 -2.89 -0.23
N MET A 60 -7.78 -3.77 -0.92
CA MET A 60 -8.27 -3.53 -2.27
C MET A 60 -9.71 -3.04 -2.20
N LEU A 61 -9.95 -1.84 -2.72
CA LEU A 61 -11.29 -1.28 -2.80
C LEU A 61 -11.98 -1.78 -4.08
N ASN A 62 -13.30 -1.98 -4.00
CA ASN A 62 -14.10 -2.05 -5.21
C ASN A 62 -13.92 -0.76 -6.03
N PRO A 63 -14.11 -0.80 -7.36
CA PRO A 63 -14.11 0.40 -8.19
C PRO A 63 -15.02 1.46 -7.56
N LEU A 64 -14.43 2.60 -7.23
CA LEU A 64 -15.16 3.75 -6.72
C LEU A 64 -15.95 4.39 -7.88
N ALA A 65 -17.07 5.02 -7.55
CA ALA A 65 -17.85 5.75 -8.54
C ALA A 65 -17.05 6.93 -9.11
N GLU A 66 -17.48 7.48 -10.24
CA GLU A 66 -16.90 8.75 -10.72
C GLU A 66 -17.23 9.89 -9.74
N GLY A 67 -16.23 10.72 -9.45
CA GLY A 67 -16.35 11.83 -8.52
C GLY A 67 -15.24 11.90 -7.48
N GLU A 68 -15.48 12.69 -6.44
CA GLU A 68 -14.56 12.91 -5.33
C GLU A 68 -14.79 11.87 -4.22
N HIS A 69 -13.71 11.26 -3.76
CA HIS A 69 -13.70 10.27 -2.70
C HIS A 69 -12.64 10.60 -1.65
N VAL A 70 -12.91 10.24 -0.39
CA VAL A 70 -11.97 10.43 0.72
C VAL A 70 -11.69 9.10 1.38
N VAL A 71 -10.41 8.74 1.46
CA VAL A 71 -9.95 7.60 2.25
C VAL A 71 -9.16 8.11 3.44
N THR A 72 -9.56 7.71 4.64
CA THR A 72 -8.88 8.10 5.88
C THR A 72 -8.34 6.86 6.59
N ILE A 73 -7.09 6.91 7.02
CA ILE A 73 -6.45 5.89 7.84
C ILE A 73 -6.03 6.55 9.15
N THR A 74 -6.48 6.01 10.27
CA THR A 74 -6.16 6.50 11.61
C THR A 74 -5.38 5.42 12.35
N ILE A 75 -4.19 5.77 12.85
CA ILE A 75 -3.30 4.87 13.57
C ILE A 75 -3.09 5.45 14.97
N PRO A 76 -3.66 4.83 16.01
CA PRO A 76 -3.42 5.24 17.39
C PRO A 76 -1.94 5.10 17.76
N GLY A 77 -1.46 6.01 18.60
CA GLY A 77 -0.09 6.04 19.09
C GLY A 77 0.05 7.12 20.16
N PRO A 78 1.27 7.45 20.60
CA PRO A 78 1.52 8.58 21.50
C PRO A 78 0.95 9.88 20.94
N GLU A 79 1.07 10.05 19.63
CA GLU A 79 0.31 10.99 18.83
C GLU A 79 -0.43 10.18 17.76
N THR A 80 -1.74 10.37 17.66
CA THR A 80 -2.54 9.71 16.63
C THR A 80 -2.12 10.23 15.25
N VAL A 81 -1.71 9.32 14.38
CA VAL A 81 -1.44 9.64 12.98
C VAL A 81 -2.72 9.48 12.19
N THR A 82 -3.04 10.47 11.36
CA THR A 82 -4.14 10.41 10.39
C THR A 82 -3.59 10.67 9.00
N ILE A 83 -3.83 9.74 8.09
CA ILE A 83 -3.49 9.84 6.67
C ILE A 83 -4.80 10.00 5.91
N THR A 84 -4.92 11.05 5.12
CA THR A 84 -6.10 11.30 4.28
C THR A 84 -5.70 11.35 2.82
N TYR A 85 -6.22 10.42 2.03
CA TYR A 85 -6.17 10.46 0.58
C TYR A 85 -7.44 11.13 0.06
N ARG A 86 -7.26 12.08 -0.86
CA ARG A 86 -8.35 12.69 -1.63
C ARG A 86 -8.20 12.18 -3.06
N LEU A 87 -9.17 11.42 -3.52
CA LEU A 87 -9.15 10.76 -4.81
C LEU A 87 -10.21 11.40 -5.70
N THR A 88 -9.81 11.83 -6.89
CA THR A 88 -10.74 12.19 -7.96
C THR A 88 -10.79 11.03 -8.94
N ILE A 89 -11.94 10.38 -9.01
CA ILE A 89 -12.20 9.29 -9.96
C ILE A 89 -12.88 9.90 -11.18
N VAL A 90 -12.23 9.76 -12.32
CA VAL A 90 -12.75 10.19 -13.62
C VAL A 90 -13.02 8.96 -14.47
N SER A 91 -14.02 9.03 -15.36
CA SER A 91 -14.18 8.06 -16.44
C SER A 91 -12.90 8.04 -17.27
N GLY A 92 -12.08 7.02 -17.06
CA GLY A 92 -11.08 6.62 -18.02
C GLY A 92 -11.71 5.58 -18.93
N ALA A 93 -11.75 5.82 -20.24
CA ALA A 93 -11.48 4.69 -21.10
C ALA A 93 -10.12 4.15 -20.64
N TYR A 94 -10.06 2.90 -20.18
CA TYR A 94 -8.78 2.19 -20.23
C TYR A 94 -8.32 2.39 -21.66
N GLY A 95 -7.32 3.26 -21.90
CA GLY A 95 -6.70 3.33 -23.21
C GLY A 95 -6.36 1.89 -23.58
N ASP A 96 -6.58 1.51 -24.84
CA ASP A 96 -6.32 0.15 -25.33
C ASP A 96 -5.12 -0.41 -24.57
N PRO A 97 -5.24 -1.57 -23.90
CA PRO A 97 -4.21 -2.03 -22.99
C PRO A 97 -2.90 -1.97 -23.75
N SER A 98 -2.05 -1.01 -23.37
CA SER A 98 -0.69 -0.98 -23.90
C SER A 98 -0.15 -2.37 -23.57
N PRO A 99 0.33 -3.14 -24.57
CA PRO A 99 0.81 -4.48 -24.30
C PRO A 99 1.79 -4.38 -23.14
N SER A 100 1.55 -5.18 -22.09
CA SER A 100 2.47 -5.27 -20.98
C SER A 100 3.87 -5.45 -21.56
N PRO A 101 4.87 -4.62 -21.16
CA PRO A 101 6.23 -4.83 -21.63
C PRO A 101 6.60 -6.28 -21.34
N ALA A 102 7.03 -7.00 -22.38
CA ALA A 102 7.46 -8.38 -22.21
C ALA A 102 8.59 -8.40 -21.19
N ALA A 103 8.47 -9.23 -20.15
CA ALA A 103 9.56 -9.50 -19.25
C ALA A 103 10.73 -10.03 -20.08
N SER A 104 11.81 -9.25 -20.19
CA SER A 104 13.03 -9.73 -20.82
C SER A 104 13.69 -10.69 -19.87
N VAL A 105 13.73 -11.97 -20.24
CA VAL A 105 14.56 -12.95 -19.54
C VAL A 105 16.00 -12.54 -19.84
N LEU A 106 16.70 -12.02 -18.83
CA LEU A 106 18.15 -11.85 -18.89
C LEU A 106 18.74 -13.27 -18.99
N GLY A 107 19.30 -13.60 -20.15
CA GLY A 107 20.07 -14.83 -20.39
C GLY A 107 21.51 -14.70 -19.92
#